data_AF-A0A0D2II80-F1
#
_entry.id   AF-A0A0D2II80-F1
#
_cell.length_a   1.000
_cell.length_b   1.000
_cell.length_c   1.000
_cell.angle_alpha   90.00
_cell.angle_beta   90.00
_cell.angle_gamma   90.00
#
_symmetry.space_group_name_H-M   'P 1'
#
loop_
_entity.id
_entity.type
_entity.pdbx_description
1 polymer ?
#
loop_
_entity_poly.entity_id
_entity_poly.type
_entity_poly.pdbx_seq_one_letter_code
_entity_poly.pdbx_strand_id
1 'polypeptide(L)'
;MYHVAAQHIAKLLGRTRENYKREHPHDHVFSDWEGPRENKSQYIGGHHLVHEYIGGDLAILKISFKGPSEYVGANRKEFQRAGYGTAICGRVGIWDDSTGNVLYTGHLIHLVKNEPDGCRMRSRFWLGDIEGVPVEMGDGAPHWPGAGFMKHCTEEMAILASKLPGLYQKHRKWLDRV
;
A
#
# COMPACT_ATOMS: atom_id res chain seq x y z
N MET A 1 2.90 6.30 -15.81
CA MET A 1 1.52 6.42 -15.27
C MET A 1 1.36 5.78 -13.90
N TYR A 2 1.65 4.48 -13.68
CA TYR A 2 1.40 3.83 -12.37
C TYR A 2 2.49 3.97 -11.31
N HIS A 3 3.73 4.23 -11.70
CA HIS A 3 4.74 4.73 -10.76
C HIS A 3 4.22 6.00 -10.06
N VAL A 4 3.41 6.78 -10.78
CA VAL A 4 2.79 8.02 -10.32
C VAL A 4 1.46 7.86 -9.58
N ALA A 5 0.79 6.72 -9.76
CA ALA A 5 -0.40 6.36 -9.00
C ALA A 5 -0.04 5.89 -7.57
N ALA A 6 0.98 5.03 -7.44
CA ALA A 6 1.56 4.64 -6.15
C ALA A 6 2.10 5.86 -5.37
N GLN A 7 2.76 6.78 -6.10
CA GLN A 7 3.23 8.08 -5.59
C GLN A 7 2.14 8.95 -4.96
N HIS A 8 0.87 8.75 -5.33
CA HIS A 8 -0.24 9.59 -4.87
C HIS A 8 -1.22 8.87 -3.93
N ILE A 9 -1.30 7.54 -3.94
CA ILE A 9 -1.93 6.79 -2.83
C ILE A 9 -1.21 7.20 -1.53
N ALA A 10 0.12 7.24 -1.49
CA ALA A 10 0.86 7.72 -0.31
C ALA A 10 0.76 9.25 -0.05
N LYS A 11 0.68 10.07 -1.11
CA LYS A 11 0.91 11.55 -1.02
C LYS A 11 -0.35 12.40 -1.12
N LEU A 12 -1.43 11.91 -1.73
CA LEU A 12 -2.77 12.53 -1.73
C LEU A 12 -3.63 11.97 -0.59
N LEU A 13 -3.51 10.68 -0.23
CA LEU A 13 -4.28 10.09 0.87
C LEU A 13 -3.79 10.59 2.23
N GLY A 14 -2.48 10.66 2.46
CA GLY A 14 -1.91 11.03 3.77
C GLY A 14 -1.50 12.50 3.93
N ARG A 15 -2.18 13.45 3.26
CA ARG A 15 -1.86 14.89 3.39
C ARG A 15 -2.88 15.67 4.21
N THR A 16 -4.14 15.29 4.14
CA THR A 16 -5.21 15.83 5.00
C THR A 16 -6.20 14.73 5.33
N ARG A 17 -6.79 14.80 6.52
CA ARG A 17 -7.82 13.85 7.00
C ARG A 17 -8.99 13.72 6.02
N GLU A 18 -9.40 14.78 5.32
CA GLU A 18 -10.48 14.70 4.34
C GLU A 18 -10.14 13.84 3.11
N ASN A 19 -8.88 13.86 2.65
CA ASN A 19 -8.51 13.09 1.46
C ASN A 19 -8.44 11.60 1.75
N TYR A 20 -7.93 11.20 2.92
CA TYR A 20 -7.94 9.80 3.37
C TYR A 20 -9.38 9.30 3.52
N LYS A 21 -10.23 10.05 4.24
CA LYS A 21 -11.66 9.73 4.38
C LYS A 21 -12.37 9.54 3.04
N ARG A 22 -12.09 10.33 2.01
CA ARG A 22 -12.81 10.22 0.73
C ARG A 22 -12.59 8.89 -0.01
N GLU A 23 -11.61 8.10 0.40
CA GLU A 23 -11.19 6.88 -0.29
C GLU A 23 -11.84 5.65 0.32
N HIS A 24 -12.07 5.68 1.64
CA HIS A 24 -13.04 4.82 2.30
C HIS A 24 -13.75 5.58 3.44
N PRO A 25 -14.88 6.26 3.17
CA PRO A 25 -15.50 7.22 4.11
C PRO A 25 -15.87 6.66 5.48
N HIS A 26 -16.16 5.37 5.53
CA HIS A 26 -16.52 4.68 6.76
C HIS A 26 -15.30 4.11 7.50
N ASP A 27 -14.20 3.83 6.79
CA ASP A 27 -13.12 3.03 7.36
C ASP A 27 -11.86 3.86 7.65
N HIS A 28 -11.59 4.92 6.90
CA HIS A 28 -10.40 5.75 7.06
C HIS A 28 -10.55 6.79 8.18
N VAL A 29 -9.81 6.63 9.28
CA VAL A 29 -9.91 7.49 10.48
C VAL A 29 -8.79 8.52 10.55
N PHE A 30 -7.54 8.07 10.38
CA PHE A 30 -6.32 8.89 10.49
C PHE A 30 -5.25 8.40 9.50
N SER A 31 -4.47 9.33 8.95
CA SER A 31 -3.30 8.99 8.16
C SER A 31 -2.20 10.04 8.33
N ASP A 32 -0.96 9.57 8.49
CA ASP A 32 0.26 10.38 8.45
C ASP A 32 1.41 9.62 7.79
N TRP A 33 2.61 10.20 7.75
CA TRP A 33 3.78 9.62 7.12
C TRP A 33 5.05 9.92 7.90
N GLU A 34 5.92 8.92 7.95
CA GLU A 34 7.24 9.01 8.53
C GLU A 34 8.31 8.63 7.48
N GLY A 35 9.50 9.21 7.60
CA GLY A 35 10.63 8.89 6.72
C GLY A 35 10.63 9.66 5.38
N PRO A 36 11.52 9.28 4.44
CA PRO A 36 11.80 10.10 3.26
C PRO A 36 10.58 10.27 2.35
N ARG A 37 10.16 11.53 2.13
CA ARG A 37 9.11 11.93 1.17
C ARG A 37 9.66 12.50 -0.15
N GLU A 38 10.95 12.86 -0.18
CA GLU A 38 11.61 13.61 -1.27
C GLU A 38 12.83 12.88 -1.87
N ASN A 39 12.84 11.55 -1.85
CA ASN A 39 13.88 10.78 -2.54
C ASN A 39 13.49 10.53 -4.01
N LYS A 40 14.45 10.15 -4.86
CA LYS A 40 14.22 9.81 -6.28
C LYS A 40 13.23 8.65 -6.49
N SER A 41 12.91 7.90 -5.43
CA SER A 41 11.95 6.80 -5.44
C SER A 41 10.57 7.20 -4.89
N GLN A 42 10.41 8.42 -4.40
CA GLN A 42 9.25 9.13 -3.86
C GLN A 42 8.43 8.47 -2.72
N TYR A 43 8.59 7.17 -2.44
CA TYR A 43 7.91 6.47 -1.32
C TYR A 43 8.70 5.32 -0.69
N ILE A 44 9.64 4.70 -1.43
CA ILE A 44 10.45 3.59 -0.91
C ILE A 44 11.31 4.06 0.27
N GLY A 45 11.29 3.29 1.35
CA GLY A 45 11.93 3.64 2.62
C GLY A 45 11.09 4.57 3.50
N GLY A 46 9.97 5.10 3.01
CA GLY A 46 9.00 5.82 3.82
C GLY A 46 7.93 4.91 4.41
N HIS A 47 7.17 5.46 5.35
CA HIS A 47 6.21 4.74 6.16
C HIS A 47 4.87 5.46 6.18
N HIS A 48 3.79 4.73 5.91
CA HIS A 48 2.43 5.22 6.01
C HIS A 48 1.85 4.78 7.34
N LEU A 49 1.48 5.75 8.17
CA LEU A 49 0.88 5.56 9.48
C LEU A 49 -0.63 5.70 9.31
N VAL A 50 -1.41 4.70 9.69
CA VAL A 50 -2.85 4.66 9.41
C VAL A 50 -3.66 4.14 10.59
N HIS A 51 -4.81 4.76 10.81
CA HIS A 51 -5.89 4.17 11.59
C HIS A 51 -7.05 3.92 10.62
N GLU A 52 -7.37 2.66 10.37
CA GLU A 52 -8.37 2.26 9.40
C GLU A 52 -9.18 1.05 9.86
N TYR A 53 -10.48 1.02 9.54
CA TYR A 53 -11.29 -0.16 9.79
C TYR A 53 -11.02 -1.23 8.73
N ILE A 54 -10.68 -2.44 9.17
CA ILE A 54 -10.47 -3.60 8.30
C ILE A 54 -11.42 -4.70 8.76
N GLY A 55 -12.42 -5.01 7.94
CA GLY A 55 -13.43 -6.01 8.29
C GLY A 55 -14.34 -5.60 9.46
N GLY A 56 -14.40 -4.32 9.80
CA GLY A 56 -15.20 -3.78 10.91
C GLY A 56 -14.40 -3.48 12.19
N ASP A 57 -13.13 -3.88 12.26
CA ASP A 57 -12.25 -3.62 13.40
C ASP A 57 -11.27 -2.50 13.08
N LEU A 58 -11.06 -1.57 14.04
CA LEU A 58 -10.08 -0.50 13.88
C LEU A 58 -8.65 -1.07 13.99
N ALA A 59 -7.91 -1.01 12.89
CA ALA A 59 -6.51 -1.35 12.82
C ALA A 59 -5.65 -0.07 12.90
N ILE A 60 -4.65 -0.06 13.77
CA ILE A 60 -3.63 0.98 13.86
C ILE A 60 -2.34 0.39 13.30
N LEU A 61 -1.95 0.82 12.10
CA LEU A 61 -0.92 0.18 11.31
C LEU A 61 0.17 1.15 10.89
N LYS A 62 1.40 0.61 10.78
CA LYS A 62 2.52 1.23 10.08
C LYS A 62 2.88 0.36 8.89
N ILE A 63 2.74 0.92 7.69
CA ILE A 63 3.10 0.29 6.42
C ILE A 63 4.44 0.84 5.97
N SER A 64 5.45 -0.01 5.92
CA SER A 64 6.83 0.36 5.59
C SER A 64 7.18 -0.09 4.19
N PHE A 65 7.30 0.87 3.26
CA PHE A 65 7.50 0.56 1.85
C PHE A 65 8.93 0.11 1.54
N LYS A 66 9.02 -0.94 0.72
CA LYS A 66 10.26 -1.64 0.38
C LYS A 66 10.47 -1.69 -1.13
N GLY A 67 11.70 -1.97 -1.52
CA GLY A 67 12.08 -2.16 -2.92
C GLY A 67 11.35 -3.36 -3.54
N PRO A 68 10.79 -3.25 -4.76
CA PRO A 68 10.27 -4.41 -5.46
C PRO A 68 11.26 -5.57 -5.58
N SER A 69 12.56 -5.27 -5.69
CA SER A 69 13.64 -6.26 -5.75
C SER A 69 13.75 -7.14 -4.51
N GLU A 70 13.21 -6.71 -3.36
CA GLU A 70 13.16 -7.52 -2.13
C GLU A 70 12.04 -8.59 -2.19
N TYR A 71 11.11 -8.49 -3.13
CA TYR A 71 9.88 -9.30 -3.16
C TYR A 71 9.69 -10.08 -4.47
N VAL A 72 9.83 -9.37 -5.59
CA VAL A 72 9.69 -9.91 -6.94
C VAL A 72 11.07 -9.87 -7.58
N GLY A 73 11.70 -11.05 -7.69
CA GLY A 73 13.10 -11.24 -8.05
C GLY A 73 13.69 -10.17 -8.97
N ALA A 74 14.87 -9.69 -8.62
CA ALA A 74 15.49 -8.40 -8.99
C ALA A 74 15.61 -8.03 -10.48
N ASN A 75 15.13 -8.84 -11.43
CA ASN A 75 15.21 -8.51 -12.84
C ASN A 75 14.07 -7.60 -13.29
N ARG A 76 14.30 -6.29 -13.15
CA ARG A 76 13.40 -5.24 -13.66
C ARG A 76 13.09 -5.39 -15.15
N LYS A 77 14.01 -5.90 -15.97
CA LYS A 77 13.78 -6.11 -17.41
C LYS A 77 12.80 -7.25 -17.65
N GLU A 78 12.89 -8.35 -16.91
CA GLU A 78 11.91 -9.44 -16.98
C GLU A 78 10.53 -8.99 -16.50
N PHE A 79 10.49 -8.24 -15.39
CA PHE A 79 9.25 -7.67 -14.87
C PHE A 79 8.54 -6.80 -15.93
N GLN A 80 9.29 -5.94 -16.63
CA GLN A 80 8.78 -5.13 -17.73
C GLN A 80 8.39 -5.96 -18.96
N ARG A 81 9.20 -6.96 -19.34
CA ARG A 81 8.88 -7.87 -20.46
C ARG A 81 7.61 -8.68 -20.20
N ALA A 82 7.35 -9.02 -18.94
CA ALA A 82 6.10 -9.65 -18.51
C ALA A 82 4.91 -8.66 -18.47
N GLY A 83 5.10 -7.41 -18.87
CA GLY A 83 4.05 -6.39 -18.97
C GLY A 83 3.73 -5.69 -17.65
N TYR A 84 4.54 -5.87 -16.60
CA TYR A 84 4.32 -5.17 -15.34
C TYR A 84 4.93 -3.78 -15.35
N GLY A 85 4.11 -2.79 -15.00
CA GLY A 85 4.52 -1.38 -14.93
C GLY A 85 5.18 -1.01 -13.61
N THR A 86 4.72 -1.59 -12.50
CA THR A 86 5.29 -1.38 -11.17
C THR A 86 4.83 -2.46 -10.19
N ALA A 87 5.54 -2.59 -9.07
CA ALA A 87 5.05 -3.24 -7.87
C ALA A 87 5.12 -2.25 -6.70
N ILE A 88 4.13 -2.27 -5.82
CA ILE A 88 4.16 -1.58 -4.53
C ILE A 88 4.28 -2.67 -3.47
N CYS A 89 5.37 -2.66 -2.71
CA CYS A 89 5.67 -3.69 -1.73
C CYS A 89 5.95 -3.05 -0.37
N GLY A 90 5.57 -3.70 0.71
CA GLY A 90 5.86 -3.21 2.05
C GLY A 90 5.61 -4.22 3.15
N ARG A 91 6.21 -3.94 4.31
CA ARG A 91 5.89 -4.61 5.57
C ARG A 91 4.67 -3.94 6.20
N VAL A 92 3.76 -4.72 6.73
CA VAL A 92 2.61 -4.26 7.53
C VAL A 92 2.92 -4.59 8.99
N GLY A 93 2.76 -3.61 9.88
CA GLY A 93 2.96 -3.81 11.30
C GLY A 93 1.87 -3.19 12.14
N ILE A 94 1.59 -3.84 13.28
CA ILE A 94 0.76 -3.29 14.34
C ILE A 94 1.56 -2.17 14.99
N TRP A 95 1.00 -0.97 14.98
CA TRP A 95 1.66 0.24 15.44
C TRP A 95 1.00 0.72 16.74
N ASP A 96 1.84 1.04 17.72
CA ASP A 96 1.45 1.78 18.91
C ASP A 96 1.76 3.26 18.66
N ASP A 97 0.72 4.04 18.41
CA ASP A 97 0.81 5.47 18.11
C ASP A 97 1.21 6.33 19.32
N SER A 98 1.10 5.78 20.53
CA SER A 98 1.51 6.45 21.76
C SER A 98 3.00 6.31 22.06
N THR A 99 3.60 5.16 21.72
CA THR A 99 5.02 4.88 21.96
C THR A 99 5.89 4.98 20.72
N GLY A 100 5.29 4.94 19.53
CA GLY A 100 5.99 4.86 18.24
C GLY A 100 6.50 3.46 17.90
N ASN A 101 6.28 2.47 18.77
CA ASN A 101 6.72 1.10 18.55
C ASN A 101 5.89 0.39 17.48
N VAL A 102 6.54 -0.48 16.71
CA VAL A 102 5.88 -1.28 15.67
C VAL A 102 6.33 -2.73 15.78
N LEU A 103 5.38 -3.66 15.68
CA LEU A 103 5.64 -5.06 15.44
C LEU A 103 5.19 -5.39 14.01
N TYR A 104 6.13 -5.69 13.11
CA TYR A 104 5.77 -6.10 11.76
C TYR A 104 5.25 -7.54 11.75
N THR A 105 4.06 -7.74 11.22
CA THR A 105 3.32 -9.01 11.26
C THR A 105 2.97 -9.56 9.89
N GLY A 106 3.36 -8.86 8.82
CA GLY A 106 3.12 -9.35 7.48
C GLY A 106 3.63 -8.44 6.36
N HIS A 107 3.16 -8.74 5.16
CA HIS A 107 3.53 -8.08 3.93
C HIS A 107 2.31 -7.75 3.08
N LEU A 108 2.43 -6.66 2.32
CA LEU A 108 1.54 -6.34 1.21
C LEU A 108 2.34 -6.25 -0.09
N ILE A 109 1.74 -6.73 -1.16
CA ILE A 109 2.24 -6.56 -2.52
C ILE A 109 1.08 -6.21 -3.45
N HIS A 110 1.19 -5.09 -4.16
CA HIS A 110 0.33 -4.75 -5.28
C HIS A 110 1.13 -4.82 -6.57
N LEU A 111 0.81 -5.79 -7.43
CA LEU A 111 1.42 -5.96 -8.75
C LEU A 111 0.56 -5.27 -9.80
N VAL A 112 1.10 -4.26 -10.47
CA VAL A 112 0.37 -3.50 -11.48
C VAL A 112 0.85 -3.89 -12.87
N LYS A 113 -0.03 -4.56 -13.61
CA LYS A 113 0.20 -5.00 -14.99
C LYS A 113 -0.46 -4.01 -15.95
N ASN A 114 0.26 -3.61 -16.98
CA ASN A 114 -0.30 -2.80 -18.06
C ASN A 114 -1.23 -3.67 -18.90
N GLU A 115 -2.40 -3.15 -19.22
CA GLU A 115 -3.41 -3.76 -20.10
C GLU A 115 -3.73 -2.76 -21.23
N PRO A 116 -4.27 -3.19 -22.38
CA PRO A 116 -4.52 -2.29 -23.52
C PRO A 116 -5.40 -1.07 -23.18
N ASP A 117 -6.31 -1.21 -22.22
CA ASP A 117 -7.28 -0.20 -21.79
C ASP A 117 -6.94 0.44 -20.43
N GLY A 118 -5.76 0.15 -19.87
CA GLY A 118 -5.31 0.74 -18.61
C GLY A 118 -4.36 -0.17 -17.84
N CYS A 119 -4.78 -0.65 -16.68
CA CYS A 119 -4.03 -1.61 -15.90
C CYS A 119 -4.92 -2.54 -15.11
N ARG A 120 -4.32 -3.65 -14.70
CA ARG A 120 -4.86 -4.52 -13.66
C ARG A 120 -3.90 -4.56 -12.48
N MET A 121 -4.44 -4.38 -11.29
CA MET A 121 -3.72 -4.57 -10.05
C MET A 121 -4.06 -5.93 -9.43
N ARG A 122 -3.04 -6.70 -9.02
CA ARG A 122 -3.20 -7.93 -8.23
C ARG A 122 -2.57 -7.72 -6.86
N SER A 123 -3.40 -7.74 -5.83
CA SER A 123 -2.97 -7.59 -4.44
C SER A 123 -2.66 -8.95 -3.81
N ARG A 124 -1.67 -8.97 -2.92
CA ARG A 124 -1.32 -10.11 -2.06
C ARG A 124 -1.04 -9.58 -0.66
N PHE A 125 -1.63 -10.24 0.32
CA PHE A 125 -1.37 -10.00 1.73
C PHE A 125 -0.86 -11.31 2.31
N TRP A 126 0.35 -11.30 2.86
CA TRP A 126 0.91 -12.41 3.62
C TRP A 126 0.93 -11.99 5.08
N LEU A 127 0.01 -12.52 5.87
CA LEU A 127 -0.14 -12.21 7.29
C LEU A 127 0.43 -13.37 8.11
N GLY A 128 0.97 -13.07 9.29
CA GLY A 128 1.55 -14.07 10.20
C GLY A 128 3.07 -14.22 10.10
N ASP A 129 3.73 -13.50 9.19
CA ASP A 129 5.20 -13.38 9.20
C ASP A 129 5.63 -12.31 10.20
N ILE A 130 5.75 -12.72 11.46
CA ILE A 130 6.05 -11.85 12.59
C ILE A 130 7.56 -11.62 12.69
N GLU A 131 7.97 -10.36 12.70
CA GLU A 131 9.39 -9.99 12.81
C GLU A 131 10.01 -10.55 14.10
N GLY A 132 11.17 -11.19 13.94
CA GLY A 132 11.90 -11.82 15.05
C GLY A 132 11.35 -13.20 15.46
N VAL A 133 10.28 -13.68 14.84
CA VAL A 133 9.70 -15.01 15.10
C VAL A 133 9.95 -15.91 13.88
N PRO A 134 10.50 -17.13 14.05
CA PRO A 134 10.62 -18.08 12.96
C PRO A 134 9.25 -18.40 12.34
N VAL A 135 9.16 -18.37 11.02
CA VAL A 135 7.93 -18.74 10.30
C VAL A 135 7.76 -20.26 10.36
N GLU A 136 6.71 -20.71 11.03
CA GLU A 136 6.24 -22.09 10.98
C GLU A 136 4.99 -22.18 10.10
N MET A 137 5.00 -23.12 9.15
CA MET A 137 3.85 -23.37 8.29
C MET A 137 2.81 -24.19 9.05
N GLY A 138 1.58 -23.68 9.15
CA GLY A 138 0.46 -24.40 9.77
C GLY A 138 -0.81 -23.56 9.91
N ASP A 139 -1.84 -24.13 10.50
CA ASP A 139 -3.17 -23.50 10.65
C ASP A 139 -3.29 -22.62 11.91
N GLY A 140 -2.16 -22.24 12.52
CA GLY A 140 -2.13 -21.45 13.76
C GLY A 140 -2.50 -19.98 13.56
N ALA A 141 -2.49 -19.49 12.32
CA ALA A 141 -2.88 -18.12 12.01
C ALA A 141 -4.42 -17.99 11.95
N PRO A 142 -5.02 -16.99 12.60
CA PRO A 142 -6.45 -16.74 12.48
C PRO A 142 -6.82 -16.45 11.02
N HIS A 143 -7.92 -17.04 10.54
CA HIS A 143 -8.37 -16.91 9.16
C HIS A 143 -9.14 -15.61 8.88
N TRP A 144 -9.75 -15.03 9.92
CA TRP A 144 -10.64 -13.86 9.81
C TRP A 144 -9.95 -12.58 9.31
N PRO A 145 -8.67 -12.26 9.65
CA PRO A 145 -8.02 -11.05 9.16
C PRO A 145 -7.89 -11.07 7.63
N GLY A 146 -7.63 -12.24 7.04
CA GLY A 146 -7.47 -12.39 5.60
C GLY A 146 -8.72 -11.97 4.80
N ALA A 147 -9.90 -12.32 5.29
CA ALA A 147 -11.17 -11.91 4.66
C ALA A 147 -11.41 -10.40 4.78
N GLY A 148 -11.11 -9.82 5.95
CA GLY A 148 -11.19 -8.37 6.19
C GLY A 148 -10.30 -7.57 5.23
N PHE A 149 -9.02 -7.94 5.15
CA PHE A 149 -8.06 -7.30 4.23
C PHE A 149 -8.49 -7.45 2.76
N MET A 150 -9.02 -8.61 2.36
CA MET A 150 -9.48 -8.83 1.00
C MET A 150 -10.66 -7.92 0.64
N LYS A 151 -11.68 -7.84 1.51
CA LYS A 151 -12.85 -6.98 1.31
C LYS A 151 -12.42 -5.52 1.21
N HIS A 152 -11.70 -5.04 2.22
CA HIS A 152 -11.21 -3.67 2.31
C HIS A 152 -10.38 -3.29 1.07
N CYS A 153 -9.37 -4.09 0.70
CA CYS A 153 -8.56 -3.84 -0.49
C CYS A 153 -9.40 -3.83 -1.79
N THR A 154 -10.42 -4.68 -1.89
CA THR A 154 -11.27 -4.71 -3.09
C THR A 154 -12.09 -3.43 -3.23
N GLU A 155 -12.72 -2.99 -2.13
CA GLU A 155 -13.55 -1.78 -2.09
C GLU A 155 -12.72 -0.53 -2.40
N GLU A 156 -11.59 -0.36 -1.71
CA GLU A 156 -10.73 0.81 -1.88
C GLU A 156 -10.14 0.92 -3.28
N MET A 157 -9.64 -0.20 -3.81
CA MET A 157 -8.97 -0.18 -5.11
C MET A 157 -9.96 0.01 -6.25
N ALA A 158 -11.21 -0.46 -6.09
CA ALA A 158 -12.30 -0.14 -7.01
C ALA A 158 -12.67 1.34 -6.96
N ILE A 159 -12.78 1.93 -5.77
CA ILE A 159 -13.03 3.37 -5.58
C ILE A 159 -11.90 4.18 -6.20
N LEU A 160 -10.65 3.84 -5.91
CA LEU A 160 -9.48 4.51 -6.47
C LEU A 160 -9.46 4.43 -8.00
N ALA A 161 -9.74 3.25 -8.58
CA ALA A 161 -9.78 3.09 -10.03
C ALA A 161 -10.77 4.04 -10.71
N SER A 162 -11.90 4.34 -10.07
CA SER A 162 -12.91 5.28 -10.59
C SER A 162 -12.46 6.75 -10.59
N LYS A 163 -11.51 7.12 -9.72
CA LYS A 163 -11.08 8.52 -9.51
C LYS A 163 -9.69 8.81 -10.04
N LEU A 164 -8.81 7.81 -10.06
CA LEU A 164 -7.38 7.95 -10.29
C LEU A 164 -7.03 8.64 -11.62
N PRO A 165 -7.65 8.33 -12.78
CA PRO A 165 -7.35 9.03 -14.03
C PRO A 165 -7.62 10.54 -13.93
N GLY A 166 -8.74 10.94 -13.32
CA GLY A 166 -9.09 12.36 -13.13
C GLY A 166 -8.16 13.07 -12.16
N LEU A 167 -7.81 12.42 -11.04
CA LEU A 167 -6.83 12.94 -10.09
C LEU A 167 -5.45 13.14 -10.75
N TYR A 168 -5.01 12.15 -11.54
CA TYR A 168 -3.74 12.24 -12.26
C TYR A 168 -3.73 13.42 -13.24
N GLN A 169 -4.77 13.58 -14.06
CA GLN A 169 -4.86 14.70 -15.00
C GLN A 169 -4.78 16.06 -14.31
N LYS A 170 -5.48 16.21 -13.17
CA LYS A 170 -5.49 17.44 -12.37
C LYS A 170 -4.12 17.79 -11.79
N HIS A 171 -3.33 16.77 -11.40
CA HIS A 171 -2.10 16.97 -10.63
C HIS A 171 -0.79 16.69 -11.41
N ARG A 172 -0.84 16.21 -12.67
CA ARG A 172 0.36 15.83 -13.45
C ARG A 172 1.42 16.92 -13.59
N LYS A 173 1.04 18.20 -13.66
CA LYS A 173 1.99 19.33 -13.77
C LYS A 173 2.85 19.54 -12.51
N TRP A 174 2.47 18.94 -11.38
CA TRP A 174 3.30 18.90 -10.17
C TRP A 174 4.23 17.69 -10.14
N LEU A 175 3.92 16.67 -10.94
CA LEU A 175 4.67 15.41 -11.03
C LEU A 175 5.88 15.52 -11.96
N ASP A 176 5.80 16.38 -12.98
CA ASP A 176 6.90 16.63 -13.91
C ASP A 176 8.00 17.56 -13.33
N ARG A 177 7.85 18.02 -12.08
CA ARG A 177 8.76 18.97 -11.41
C ARG A 177 9.63 18.36 -10.29
N VAL A 178 9.53 17.04 -10.06
CA VAL A 178 10.27 16.27 -9.04
C VAL A 178 11.02 15.12 -9.66
#